data_AF-A0A4Z0KC43-F1
#
_entry.id   AF-A0A4Z0KC43-F1
#
_cell.length_a   1.000
_cell.length_b   1.000
_cell.length_c   1.000
_cell.angle_alpha   90.00
_cell.angle_beta   90.00
_cell.angle_gamma   90.00
#
_symmetry.space_group_name_H-M   'P 1'
#
loop_
_entity.id
_entity.type
_entity.pdbx_description
1 polymer ?
#
loop_
_entity_poly.entity_id
_entity_poly.type
_entity_poly.pdbx_seq_one_letter_code
_entity_poly.pdbx_strand_id
1 'polypeptide(L)'
;MFDIGVNLTSSQFAKDRDDVVARAFAAGVKGMLLTGTNIHESQQALKLARRYPHCWSTAGVHPHDSSQWSSASEDAIVALAYQPEVVASGAWGRGVSGSCAP
;
A
#
# COMPACT_ATOMS: atom_id res chain seq x y z
N MET A 1 7.75 -3.95 17.70
CA MET A 1 7.44 -4.75 16.49
C MET A 1 6.79 -3.84 15.47
N PHE A 2 7.19 -3.92 14.20
CA PHE A 2 6.61 -3.14 13.11
C PHE A 2 6.20 -4.12 12.01
N ASP A 3 4.96 -4.00 11.52
CA ASP A 3 4.47 -4.84 10.42
C ASP A 3 4.62 -4.10 9.09
N ILE A 4 5.48 -4.62 8.21
CA ILE A 4 5.84 -3.95 6.96
C ILE A 4 4.94 -4.34 5.78
N GLY A 5 3.96 -5.22 5.96
CA GLY A 5 3.22 -5.81 4.85
C GLY A 5 1.75 -6.08 5.17
N VAL A 6 0.97 -5.01 5.39
CA VAL A 6 -0.44 -5.13 5.77
C VAL A 6 -1.36 -4.73 4.61
N ASN A 7 -2.10 -5.70 4.07
CA ASN A 7 -3.09 -5.46 3.01
C ASN A 7 -4.45 -5.02 3.60
N LEU A 8 -4.46 -3.94 4.39
CA LEU A 8 -5.62 -3.51 5.19
C LEU A 8 -6.80 -2.98 4.33
N THR A 9 -6.52 -2.66 3.07
CA THR A 9 -7.50 -2.26 2.05
C THR A 9 -8.40 -3.42 1.61
N SER A 10 -7.95 -4.68 1.80
CA SER A 10 -8.69 -5.90 1.48
C SER A 10 -10.12 -5.87 2.03
N SER A 11 -11.07 -6.35 1.23
CA SER A 11 -12.48 -6.49 1.61
C SER A 11 -12.69 -7.40 2.81
N GLN A 12 -11.74 -8.29 3.10
CA GLN A 12 -11.77 -9.17 4.27
C GLN A 12 -11.81 -8.38 5.59
N PHE A 13 -11.21 -7.19 5.62
CA PHE A 13 -11.20 -6.31 6.79
C PHE A 13 -12.30 -5.26 6.75
N ALA A 14 -13.17 -5.24 5.73
CA ALA A 14 -14.13 -4.15 5.56
C ALA A 14 -15.14 -4.02 6.72
N LYS A 15 -15.43 -5.12 7.42
CA LYS A 15 -16.43 -5.14 8.51
C LYS A 15 -15.86 -4.76 9.87
N ASP A 16 -14.58 -5.03 10.11
CA ASP A 16 -13.94 -4.95 11.43
C ASP A 16 -12.56 -4.27 11.39
N ARG A 17 -12.30 -3.44 10.38
CA ARG A 17 -10.99 -2.80 10.17
C ARG A 17 -10.47 -2.06 11.41
N ASP A 18 -11.34 -1.28 12.05
CA ASP A 18 -10.99 -0.51 13.24
C ASP A 18 -10.57 -1.45 14.39
N ASP A 19 -11.31 -2.55 14.58
CA ASP A 19 -11.02 -3.53 15.62
C ASP A 19 -9.72 -4.28 15.33
N VAL A 20 -9.44 -4.62 14.06
CA VAL A 20 -8.19 -5.25 13.64
C VAL A 20 -6.99 -4.36 13.99
N VAL A 21 -7.06 -3.07 13.65
CA VAL A 21 -6.01 -2.09 13.95
C VAL A 21 -5.83 -1.92 15.45
N ALA A 22 -6.93 -1.77 16.20
CA ALA A 22 -6.89 -1.64 17.65
C ALA A 22 -6.26 -2.86 18.33
N ARG A 23 -6.64 -4.08 17.89
CA ARG A 23 -6.05 -5.33 18.38
C ARG A 23 -4.56 -5.43 18.09
N ALA A 24 -4.12 -5.03 16.89
CA ALA A 24 -2.69 -5.04 16.54
C ALA A 24 -1.87 -4.15 17.49
N PHE A 25 -2.33 -2.93 17.77
CA PHE A 25 -1.66 -2.02 18.70
C PHE A 25 -1.71 -2.52 20.14
N ALA A 26 -2.84 -3.07 20.59
CA ALA A 26 -2.95 -3.69 21.91
C ALA A 26 -2.00 -4.89 22.09
N ALA A 27 -1.74 -5.63 21.02
CA ALA A 27 -0.78 -6.73 21.00
C ALA A 27 0.70 -6.28 20.92
N GLY A 28 0.98 -4.97 20.87
CA GLY A 28 2.33 -4.43 20.91
C GLY A 28 2.96 -4.12 19.54
N VAL A 29 2.20 -4.21 18.44
CA VAL A 29 2.60 -3.60 17.16
C VAL A 29 2.75 -2.09 17.39
N LYS A 30 3.83 -1.50 16.86
CA LYS A 30 4.16 -0.08 17.04
C LYS A 30 4.00 0.75 15.78
N GLY A 31 3.81 0.08 14.65
CA GLY A 31 3.48 0.72 13.39
C GLY A 31 3.20 -0.31 12.30
N MET A 32 2.48 0.14 11.28
CA MET A 32 2.06 -0.68 10.14
C MET A 32 2.34 0.04 8.83
N LEU A 33 2.85 -0.69 7.84
CA LEU A 33 2.96 -0.24 6.46
C LEU A 33 1.85 -0.90 5.63
N LEU A 34 0.94 -0.08 5.14
CA LEU A 34 -0.23 -0.49 4.36
C LEU A 34 0.14 -0.61 2.88
N THR A 35 0.02 -1.81 2.33
CA THR A 35 0.45 -2.07 0.96
C THR A 35 -0.59 -1.59 -0.05
N GLY A 36 -0.18 -0.72 -0.96
CA GLY A 36 -0.90 -0.46 -2.20
C GLY A 36 -0.32 -1.28 -3.36
N THR A 37 -1.18 -1.95 -4.13
CA THR A 37 -0.76 -2.84 -5.24
C THR A 37 -1.08 -2.28 -6.63
N ASN A 38 -1.97 -1.30 -6.71
CA ASN A 38 -2.32 -0.54 -7.91
C ASN A 38 -2.72 0.88 -7.48
N ILE A 39 -2.97 1.78 -8.45
CA ILE A 39 -3.30 3.19 -8.16
C ILE A 39 -4.51 3.32 -7.23
N HIS A 40 -5.57 2.54 -7.45
CA HIS A 40 -6.77 2.59 -6.62
C HIS A 40 -6.45 2.15 -5.18
N GLU A 41 -5.80 1.01 -5.03
CA GLU A 41 -5.41 0.45 -3.74
C GLU A 41 -4.42 1.35 -3.01
N SER A 42 -3.46 1.96 -3.71
CA SER A 42 -2.52 2.94 -3.13
C SER A 42 -3.25 4.19 -2.62
N GLN A 43 -4.26 4.69 -3.33
CA GLN A 43 -5.10 5.78 -2.85
C GLN A 43 -5.90 5.38 -1.58
N GLN A 44 -6.42 4.16 -1.52
CA GLN A 44 -7.12 3.67 -0.32
C GLN A 44 -6.15 3.45 0.84
N ALA A 45 -4.97 2.90 0.60
CA ALA A 45 -3.93 2.69 1.60
C ALA A 45 -3.49 4.03 2.22
N LEU A 46 -3.29 5.07 1.39
CA LEU A 46 -3.02 6.44 1.87
C LEU A 46 -4.14 6.97 2.77
N LYS A 47 -5.41 6.81 2.36
CA LYS A 47 -6.55 7.25 3.19
C LYS A 47 -6.58 6.54 4.55
N LEU A 48 -6.27 5.26 4.58
CA LEU A 48 -6.19 4.49 5.82
C LEU A 48 -4.98 4.90 6.67
N ALA A 49 -3.82 5.16 6.05
CA ALA A 49 -2.62 5.61 6.75
C ALA A 49 -2.83 6.99 7.41
N ARG A 50 -3.63 7.87 6.80
CA ARG A 50 -4.06 9.15 7.40
C ARG A 50 -5.03 8.99 8.56
N ARG A 51 -5.89 7.98 8.48
CA ARG A 51 -6.93 7.72 9.48
C ARG A 51 -6.34 7.16 10.76
N TYR A 52 -5.36 6.26 10.66
CA TYR A 52 -4.80 5.57 11.81
C TYR A 52 -3.42 6.12 12.18
N PRO A 53 -3.18 6.48 13.45
CA PRO A 53 -1.86 6.91 13.88
C PRO A 53 -0.84 5.77 13.73
N HIS A 54 0.43 6.12 13.54
CA HIS A 54 1.54 5.16 13.34
C HIS A 54 1.32 4.20 12.16
N CYS A 55 0.59 4.64 11.15
CA CYS A 55 0.41 3.92 9.89
C CYS A 55 1.00 4.71 8.74
N TRP A 56 1.64 4.01 7.82
CA TRP A 56 2.18 4.54 6.56
C TRP A 56 1.67 3.68 5.41
N SER A 57 1.92 4.08 4.18
CA SER A 57 1.48 3.34 2.99
C SER A 57 2.56 3.25 1.92
N THR A 58 2.39 2.29 1.02
CA THR A 58 3.16 2.21 -0.22
C THR A 58 2.33 2.71 -1.40
N ALA A 59 2.98 3.31 -2.38
CA ALA A 59 2.37 3.65 -3.67
C ALA A 59 3.06 2.87 -4.79
N GLY A 60 2.30 2.15 -5.60
CA GLY A 60 2.88 1.37 -6.69
C GLY A 60 1.86 0.68 -7.56
N VAL A 61 2.35 0.15 -8.68
CA VAL A 61 1.58 -0.68 -9.62
C VAL A 61 2.32 -2.01 -9.75
N HIS A 62 1.61 -3.11 -9.51
CA HIS A 62 2.17 -4.45 -9.63
C HIS A 62 2.49 -4.77 -11.11
N PRO A 63 3.57 -5.48 -11.44
CA PRO A 63 3.99 -5.73 -12.82
C PRO A 63 2.95 -6.45 -13.71
N HIS A 64 1.95 -7.12 -13.13
CA HIS A 64 0.82 -7.67 -13.89
C HIS A 64 -0.06 -6.59 -14.54
N ASP A 65 -0.06 -5.37 -14.00
CA ASP A 65 -0.79 -4.20 -14.51
C ASP A 65 0.11 -3.26 -15.33
N SER A 66 1.36 -3.65 -15.61
CA SER A 66 2.32 -2.82 -16.38
C SER A 66 1.86 -2.48 -17.80
N SER A 67 0.99 -3.31 -18.38
CA SER A 67 0.36 -3.06 -19.69
C SER A 67 -0.62 -1.87 -19.68
N GLN A 68 -1.08 -1.45 -18.50
CA GLN A 68 -1.92 -0.26 -18.31
C GLN A 68 -1.13 0.96 -17.83
N TRP A 69 0.20 0.88 -17.83
CA TRP A 69 1.04 2.02 -17.48
C TRP A 69 0.94 3.11 -18.55
N SER A 70 0.69 4.33 -18.10
CA SER A 70 0.58 5.53 -18.92
C SER A 70 1.24 6.71 -18.21
N SER A 71 1.45 7.83 -18.90
CA SER A 71 1.90 9.07 -18.26
C SER A 71 0.96 9.51 -17.13
N ALA A 72 -0.35 9.32 -17.29
CA ALA A 72 -1.33 9.59 -16.24
C ALA A 72 -1.16 8.67 -15.02
N SER A 73 -0.75 7.41 -15.24
CA SER A 73 -0.43 6.47 -14.17
C SER A 73 0.81 6.90 -13.41
N GLU A 74 1.83 7.37 -14.11
CA GLU A 74 3.06 7.93 -13.54
C GLU A 74 2.75 9.16 -12.68
N ASP A 75 2.04 10.15 -13.25
CA ASP A 75 1.63 11.38 -12.54
C ASP A 75 0.85 11.06 -11.26
N ALA A 76 -0.06 10.07 -11.31
CA ALA A 76 -0.84 9.65 -10.15
C ALA A 76 0.03 9.03 -9.05
N ILE A 77 1.00 8.18 -9.40
CA ILE A 77 1.92 7.58 -8.43
C ILE A 77 2.87 8.63 -7.84
N VAL A 78 3.38 9.55 -8.67
CA VAL A 78 4.22 10.65 -8.22
C VAL A 78 3.46 11.54 -7.22
N ALA A 79 2.22 11.90 -7.53
CA ALA A 79 1.38 12.69 -6.63
C ALA A 79 1.12 12.01 -5.28
N LEU A 80 1.00 10.67 -5.27
CA LEU A 80 0.91 9.88 -4.04
C LEU A 80 2.24 9.85 -3.29
N ALA A 81 3.37 9.67 -3.98
CA ALA A 81 4.71 9.62 -3.37
C ALA A 81 5.11 10.92 -2.65
N TYR A 82 4.52 12.06 -3.02
CA TYR A 82 4.74 13.34 -2.33
C TYR A 82 3.98 13.45 -0.99
N GLN A 83 3.10 12.51 -0.66
CA GLN A 83 2.36 12.55 0.60
C GLN A 83 3.25 12.02 1.75
N PRO A 84 3.25 12.66 2.93
CA PRO A 84 4.15 12.28 4.03
C PRO A 84 3.85 10.88 4.59
N GLU A 85 2.64 10.37 4.39
CA GLU A 85 2.26 9.01 4.79
C GLU A 85 2.73 7.94 3.78
N VAL A 86 3.16 8.31 2.57
CA VAL A 86 3.69 7.38 1.57
C VAL A 86 5.21 7.34 1.70
N VAL A 87 5.74 6.22 2.20
CA VAL A 87 7.16 6.11 2.56
C VAL A 87 7.94 5.14 1.68
N ALA A 88 7.25 4.46 0.75
CA ALA A 88 7.89 3.54 -0.19
C ALA A 88 7.12 3.50 -1.52
N SER A 89 7.89 3.41 -2.61
CA SER A 89 7.39 2.99 -3.92
C SER A 89 7.39 1.45 -3.98
N GLY A 90 6.22 0.84 -4.11
CA GLY A 90 6.09 -0.62 -4.00
C GLY A 90 4.63 -1.09 -3.89
N ALA A 91 4.33 -2.39 -3.97
CA ALA A 91 5.25 -3.54 -3.96
C ALA A 91 5.70 -3.97 -5.37
N TRP A 92 6.99 -3.77 -5.70
CA TRP A 92 7.58 -4.27 -6.93
C TRP A 92 8.14 -5.66 -6.68
N GLY A 93 7.29 -6.67 -6.79
CA GLY A 93 7.70 -8.08 -6.77
C GLY A 93 7.81 -8.62 -8.18
N ARG A 94 9.02 -8.97 -8.63
CA ARG A 94 9.18 -9.93 -9.74
C ARG A 94 8.61 -11.28 -9.28
N GLY A 95 7.36 -11.57 -9.62
CA GLY A 95 6.94 -12.97 -9.74
C GLY A 95 7.83 -13.60 -10.82
N VAL A 96 8.64 -14.58 -10.47
CA VAL A 96 9.50 -15.29 -11.43
C VAL A 96 8.62 -16.16 -12.34
N SER A 97 8.04 -15.54 -13.36
CA SER A 97 7.57 -16.18 -14.59
C SER A 97 7.46 -15.14 -15.69
N GLY A 98 8.56 -14.88 -16.40
CA GLY A 98 8.54 -14.05 -17.60
C GLY A 98 9.45 -12.84 -17.51
N SER A 99 10.47 -12.86 -18.34
CA SER A 99 11.47 -11.82 -18.61
C SER A 99 10.89 -10.41 -18.72
N CYS A 100 11.57 -9.43 -18.13
CA CYS A 100 11.50 -8.05 -18.57
C CYS A 100 12.92 -7.58 -18.88
N ALA A 101 13.12 -7.15 -20.12
CA ALA A 101 14.25 -6.39 -20.63
C ALA A 101 13.79 -4.94 -20.85
N PRO A 102 14.74 -4.04 -21.15
CA PRO A 102 15.79 -3.52 -20.27
C PRO A 102 15.30 -2.38 -19.35
#